data_AF-A0A816HCI4-F1
#
_entry.id   AF-A0A816HCI4-F1
#
_cell.length_a   1.000
_cell.length_b   1.000
_cell.length_c   1.000
_cell.angle_alpha   90.00
_cell.angle_beta   90.00
_cell.angle_gamma   90.00
#
_symmetry.space_group_name_H-M   'P 1'
#
loop_
_entity.id
_entity.type
_entity.pdbx_description
1 polymer ?
#
loop_
_entity_poly.entity_id
_entity_poly.type
_entity_poly.pdbx_seq_one_letter_code
_entity_poly.pdbx_strand_id
1 'polypeptide(L)'
;MDGKVLSTQVRLLAALCSLANSTVVERIRTLSARELVTVEPLSRRPFDDQIHPTVSNFIRETPRDFRRTHEYVNGMLHANQFQNFLSTNWNLVTTPVGKLHYFSTSPVSVNESGQFCSCETSSTCTRSRLKNMNYRGTLNGLVVGCLPVHGLRLSTLECFYSSECLKQLAKFVNSSFVLSPLKRSIPSRFTPISSTPIGTLIDELFIESWQNSSNYSSYYSICA
;
A
#
# COMPACT_ATOMS: atom_id res chain seq x y z
N MET A 1 -7.35 3.37 -21.02
CA MET A 1 -6.20 2.74 -20.34
C MET A 1 -6.31 2.92 -18.83
N ASP A 2 -6.67 4.12 -18.36
CA ASP A 2 -6.77 4.45 -16.94
C ASP A 2 -7.72 3.56 -16.14
N GLY A 3 -8.85 3.12 -16.71
CA GLY A 3 -9.72 2.12 -16.07
C GLY A 3 -8.98 0.82 -15.70
N LYS A 4 -8.04 0.35 -16.54
CA LYS A 4 -7.18 -0.81 -16.23
C LYS A 4 -6.16 -0.47 -15.13
N VAL A 5 -5.63 0.75 -15.11
CA VAL A 5 -4.71 1.21 -14.06
C VAL A 5 -5.41 1.26 -12.71
N LEU A 6 -6.59 1.88 -12.63
CA LEU A 6 -7.39 1.94 -11.41
C LEU A 6 -7.81 0.54 -10.94
N SER A 7 -8.24 -0.33 -11.86
CA SER A 7 -8.53 -1.73 -11.52
C SER A 7 -7.29 -2.44 -10.95
N THR A 8 -6.10 -2.18 -11.50
CA THR A 8 -4.84 -2.75 -11.01
C THR A 8 -4.50 -2.21 -9.62
N GLN A 9 -4.69 -0.92 -9.37
CA GLN A 9 -4.47 -0.31 -8.06
C GLN A 9 -5.38 -0.92 -6.99
N VAL A 10 -6.67 -1.13 -7.28
CA VAL A 10 -7.61 -1.75 -6.33
C VAL A 10 -7.23 -3.21 -6.06
N ARG A 11 -6.82 -3.97 -7.09
CA ARG A 11 -6.31 -5.35 -6.89
C ARG A 11 -5.04 -5.37 -6.05
N LEU A 12 -4.15 -4.41 -6.27
CA LEU A 12 -2.92 -4.27 -5.51
C LEU A 12 -3.21 -3.92 -4.05
N LEU A 13 -4.19 -3.06 -3.77
CA LEU A 13 -4.63 -2.77 -2.40
C LEU A 13 -5.08 -4.03 -1.67
N ALA A 14 -5.89 -4.87 -2.33
CA ALA A 14 -6.32 -6.15 -1.77
C ALA A 14 -5.14 -7.10 -1.51
N ALA A 15 -4.20 -7.20 -2.46
CA ALA A 15 -3.00 -8.03 -2.32
C ALA A 15 -2.10 -7.55 -1.17
N LEU A 16 -1.89 -6.24 -1.03
CA LEU A 16 -1.09 -5.65 0.05
C LEU A 16 -1.74 -5.83 1.42
N CYS A 17 -3.08 -5.75 1.50
CA CYS A 17 -3.81 -6.06 2.71
C CYS A 17 -3.63 -7.54 3.11
N SER A 18 -3.76 -8.47 2.15
CA SER A 18 -3.52 -9.89 2.38
C SER A 18 -2.07 -10.17 2.82
N LEU A 19 -1.10 -9.49 2.21
CA LEU A 19 0.30 -9.62 2.55
C LEU A 19 0.60 -9.06 3.95
N ALA A 20 0.02 -7.91 4.32
CA ALA A 20 0.14 -7.33 5.64
C ALA A 20 -0.41 -8.30 6.71
N ASN A 21 -1.60 -8.85 6.48
CA ASN A 21 -2.19 -9.85 7.38
C ASN A 21 -1.27 -11.08 7.55
N SER A 22 -0.81 -11.65 6.43
CA SER A 22 0.09 -12.82 6.46
C SER A 22 1.40 -12.52 7.17
N THR A 23 1.93 -11.31 6.98
CA THR A 23 3.14 -10.82 7.67
C THR A 23 2.93 -10.77 9.17
N VAL A 24 1.82 -10.19 9.63
CA VAL A 24 1.50 -10.11 11.07
C VAL A 24 1.35 -11.52 11.66
N VAL A 25 0.58 -12.39 10.99
CA VAL A 25 0.36 -13.77 11.45
C VAL A 25 1.67 -14.54 11.58
N GLU A 26 2.57 -14.49 10.58
CA GLU A 26 3.84 -15.21 10.65
C GLU A 26 4.79 -14.62 11.70
N ARG A 27 4.78 -13.30 11.89
CA ARG A 27 5.58 -12.65 12.93
C ARG A 27 5.07 -13.01 14.33
N ILE A 28 3.75 -13.11 14.53
CA ILE A 28 3.16 -13.62 15.78
C ILE A 28 3.60 -15.07 15.99
N ARG A 29 3.46 -15.94 14.98
CA ARG A 29 3.88 -17.35 15.07
C ARG A 29 5.35 -17.49 15.45
N THR A 30 6.21 -16.68 14.82
CA THR A 30 7.65 -16.65 15.12
C THR A 30 7.92 -16.19 16.55
N LEU A 31 7.21 -15.18 17.05
CA LEU A 31 7.33 -14.72 18.43
C LEU A 31 6.87 -15.79 19.43
N SER A 32 5.73 -16.42 19.18
CA SER A 32 5.16 -17.47 20.04
C SER A 32 6.01 -18.75 20.07
N ALA A 33 6.81 -19.00 19.03
CA ALA A 33 7.74 -20.12 18.98
C ALA A 33 9.09 -19.84 19.70
N ARG A 34 9.31 -18.61 20.19
CA ARG A 34 10.51 -18.30 20.97
C ARG A 34 10.34 -18.80 22.40
N GLU A 35 11.37 -19.47 22.89
CA GLU A 35 11.44 -19.93 24.27
C GLU A 35 12.20 -18.92 25.14
N LEU A 36 11.71 -18.70 26.36
CA LEU A 36 12.44 -17.97 27.38
C LEU A 36 13.35 -18.96 28.11
N VAL A 37 14.66 -18.85 27.91
CA VAL A 37 15.66 -19.72 28.55
C VAL A 37 16.21 -19.02 29.78
N THR A 38 15.93 -19.58 30.96
CA THR A 38 16.44 -19.07 32.25
C THR A 38 17.00 -20.24 33.06
N VAL A 39 18.04 -19.98 33.87
CA VAL A 39 18.64 -21.01 34.73
C VAL A 39 17.69 -21.39 35.86
N GLU A 40 16.96 -20.39 36.38
CA GLU A 40 15.93 -20.54 37.40
C GLU A 40 14.65 -19.81 36.96
N PRO A 41 13.47 -20.18 37.47
CA PRO A 41 12.25 -19.44 37.21
C PRO A 41 12.35 -17.99 37.68
N LEU A 42 12.01 -17.04 36.80
CA LEU A 42 12.04 -15.63 37.11
C LEU A 42 10.87 -15.25 38.01
N SER A 43 11.13 -14.37 38.97
CA SER A 43 10.05 -13.64 39.64
C SER A 43 9.38 -12.66 38.68
N ARG A 44 8.21 -12.14 39.08
CA ARG A 44 7.34 -11.39 38.18
C ARG A 44 7.97 -10.17 37.53
N ARG A 45 8.72 -9.38 38.30
CA ARG A 45 9.39 -8.17 37.78
C ARG A 45 10.46 -8.50 36.72
N PRO A 46 11.48 -9.34 37.01
CA PRO A 46 12.48 -9.75 36.02
C PRO A 46 11.88 -10.38 34.76
N PHE A 47 10.78 -11.13 34.89
CA PHE A 47 10.05 -11.67 33.76
C PHE A 47 9.42 -10.55 32.92
N ASP A 48 8.66 -9.65 33.54
CA ASP A 48 8.01 -8.53 32.87
C ASP A 48 9.05 -7.60 32.19
N ASP A 49 10.19 -7.37 32.84
CA ASP A 49 11.31 -6.58 32.32
C ASP A 49 11.94 -7.20 31.06
N GLN A 50 11.85 -8.53 30.88
CA GLN A 50 12.34 -9.21 29.67
C GLN A 50 11.27 -9.30 28.57
N ILE A 51 10.02 -9.58 28.94
CA ILE A 51 8.97 -9.81 27.95
C ILE A 51 8.41 -8.50 27.40
N HIS A 52 8.25 -7.47 28.23
CA HIS A 52 7.68 -6.19 27.78
C HIS A 52 8.50 -5.53 26.65
N PRO A 53 9.84 -5.44 26.72
CA PRO A 53 10.64 -4.95 25.60
C PRO A 53 10.55 -5.84 24.36
N THR A 54 10.47 -7.16 24.54
CA THR A 54 10.35 -8.12 23.43
C THR A 54 9.07 -7.89 22.64
N VAL A 55 7.92 -7.78 23.33
CA VAL A 55 6.63 -7.50 22.69
C VAL A 55 6.60 -6.10 22.09
N SER A 56 7.13 -5.09 22.80
CA SER A 56 7.20 -3.72 22.30
C SER A 56 8.07 -3.60 21.04
N ASN A 57 9.19 -4.32 20.99
CA ASN A 57 10.05 -4.40 19.81
C ASN A 57 9.33 -5.10 18.65
N PHE A 58 8.62 -6.19 18.91
CA PHE A 58 7.80 -6.86 17.90
C PHE A 58 6.77 -5.90 17.28
N ILE A 59 5.99 -5.17 18.10
CA ILE A 59 4.98 -4.21 17.64
C ILE A 59 5.61 -3.08 16.81
N ARG A 60 6.77 -2.59 17.22
CA ARG A 60 7.45 -1.46 16.58
C ARG A 60 8.19 -1.84 15.29
N GLU A 61 8.90 -2.96 15.30
CA GLU A 61 9.74 -3.36 14.15
C GLU A 61 8.92 -4.04 13.05
N THR A 62 7.78 -4.68 13.35
CA THR A 62 6.98 -5.39 12.34
C THR A 62 6.48 -4.47 11.20
N PRO A 63 5.81 -3.32 11.47
CA PRO A 63 5.45 -2.36 10.43
C PRO A 63 6.68 -1.72 9.76
N ARG A 64 7.74 -1.46 10.54
CA ARG A 64 8.95 -0.81 10.03
C ARG A 64 9.67 -1.69 8.99
N ASP A 65 9.84 -2.97 9.29
CA ASP A 65 10.45 -3.94 8.38
C ASP A 65 9.62 -4.08 7.11
N PHE A 66 8.30 -4.21 7.26
CA PHE A 66 7.37 -4.29 6.13
C PHE A 66 7.49 -3.08 5.20
N ARG A 67 7.47 -1.87 5.77
CA ARG A 67 7.66 -0.62 5.01
C ARG A 67 8.99 -0.61 4.29
N ARG A 68 10.09 -0.92 4.98
CA ARG A 68 11.45 -0.94 4.39
C ARG A 68 11.54 -1.90 3.21
N THR A 69 11.00 -3.11 3.34
CA THR A 69 10.97 -4.09 2.24
C THR A 69 10.18 -3.55 1.05
N HIS A 70 9.02 -2.94 1.30
CA HIS A 70 8.20 -2.37 0.23
C HIS A 70 8.86 -1.18 -0.46
N GLU A 71 9.46 -0.26 0.31
CA GLU A 71 10.24 0.87 -0.22
C GLU A 71 11.43 0.40 -1.05
N TYR A 72 12.14 -0.64 -0.59
CA TYR A 72 13.24 -1.24 -1.33
C TYR A 72 12.79 -1.79 -2.68
N VAL A 73 11.71 -2.59 -2.72
CA VAL A 73 11.17 -3.14 -3.97
C VAL A 73 10.74 -2.02 -4.92
N ASN A 74 10.03 -1.00 -4.43
CA ASN A 74 9.59 0.13 -5.26
C ASN A 74 10.78 0.96 -5.77
N GLY A 75 11.79 1.19 -4.93
CA GLY A 75 13.03 1.85 -5.30
C GLY A 75 13.78 1.08 -6.39
N MET A 76 13.86 -0.23 -6.27
CA MET A 76 14.45 -1.11 -7.29
C MET A 76 13.67 -1.05 -8.61
N LEU A 77 12.34 -1.08 -8.57
CA LEU A 77 11.52 -0.98 -9.79
C LEU A 77 11.74 0.34 -10.52
N HIS A 78 11.86 1.45 -9.79
CA HIS A 78 12.13 2.76 -10.36
C HIS A 78 13.57 2.90 -10.89
N ALA A 79 14.56 2.51 -10.08
CA ALA A 79 15.98 2.64 -10.44
C ALA A 79 16.37 1.81 -11.67
N ASN A 80 15.77 0.63 -11.83
CA ASN A 80 15.97 -0.21 -13.01
C ASN A 80 15.08 0.21 -14.20
N GLN A 81 14.25 1.24 -14.05
CA GLN A 81 13.41 1.80 -15.10
C GLN A 81 12.52 0.76 -15.81
N PHE A 82 12.09 -0.29 -15.10
CA PHE A 82 11.31 -1.37 -15.72
C PHE A 82 10.00 -0.84 -16.30
N GLN A 83 9.83 -0.95 -17.62
CA GLN A 83 8.58 -0.61 -18.28
C GLN A 83 7.47 -1.54 -17.78
N ASN A 84 6.37 -0.95 -17.29
CA ASN A 84 5.21 -1.72 -16.91
C ASN A 84 4.24 -1.92 -18.09
N PHE A 85 3.47 -3.01 -18.05
CA PHE A 85 2.53 -3.38 -19.12
C PHE A 85 1.42 -2.34 -19.38
N LEU A 86 1.11 -1.48 -18.40
CA LEU A 86 0.11 -0.42 -18.53
C LEU A 86 0.69 0.87 -19.11
N SER A 87 1.99 0.89 -19.45
CA SER A 87 2.70 2.04 -20.02
C SER A 87 2.51 3.34 -19.23
N THR A 88 2.41 3.24 -17.90
CA THR A 88 2.25 4.42 -17.02
C THR A 88 3.57 5.10 -16.68
N ASN A 89 4.71 4.44 -16.88
CA ASN A 89 6.06 5.01 -16.67
C ASN A 89 6.86 5.20 -17.96
N TRP A 90 6.73 4.30 -18.93
CA TRP A 90 7.43 4.36 -20.21
C TRP A 90 6.47 4.08 -21.37
N ASN A 91 6.58 4.89 -22.42
CA ASN A 91 5.91 4.68 -23.68
C ASN A 91 6.84 3.95 -24.65
N LEU A 92 6.30 2.97 -25.36
CA LEU A 92 6.96 2.38 -26.52
C LEU A 92 6.53 3.17 -27.75
N VAL A 93 7.48 3.80 -28.44
CA VAL A 93 7.26 4.58 -29.64
C VAL A 93 7.82 3.81 -30.83
N THR A 94 7.03 3.69 -31.87
CA THR A 94 7.45 3.09 -33.14
C THR A 94 7.59 4.18 -34.18
N THR A 95 8.80 4.41 -34.66
CA THR A 95 9.08 5.43 -35.68
C THR A 95 9.37 4.74 -37.02
N PRO A 96 8.51 4.91 -38.04
CA PRO A 96 8.79 4.38 -39.37
C PRO A 96 9.88 5.22 -40.04
N VAL A 97 10.87 4.54 -40.64
CA VAL A 97 11.93 5.17 -41.42
C VAL A 97 12.12 4.33 -42.69
N GLY A 98 11.54 4.80 -43.80
CA GLY A 98 11.46 4.04 -45.05
C GLY A 98 10.59 2.78 -44.88
N LYS A 99 11.16 1.60 -45.14
CA LYS A 99 10.50 0.29 -44.93
C LYS A 99 10.79 -0.31 -43.54
N LEU A 100 11.63 0.33 -42.74
CA LEU A 100 12.03 -0.15 -41.41
C LEU A 100 11.20 0.51 -40.31
N HIS A 101 11.05 -0.20 -39.19
CA HIS A 101 10.43 0.32 -37.98
C HIS A 101 11.46 0.34 -36.85
N TYR A 102 11.66 1.50 -36.24
CA TYR A 102 12.51 1.66 -35.07
C TYR A 102 11.66 1.68 -33.82
N PHE A 103 12.06 0.90 -32.81
CA PHE A 103 11.45 0.92 -31.50
C PHE A 103 12.30 1.79 -30.58
N SER A 104 11.68 2.78 -29.95
CA SER A 104 12.30 3.58 -28.90
C SER A 104 11.39 3.65 -27.69
N THR A 105 11.97 3.90 -26.53
CA THR A 105 11.23 4.13 -25.29
C THR A 105 11.37 5.58 -24.89
N SER A 106 10.28 6.19 -24.42
CA SER A 106 10.31 7.53 -23.83
C SER A 106 9.61 7.53 -22.48
N PRO A 107 10.14 8.24 -21.47
CA PRO A 107 9.51 8.28 -20.17
C PRO A 107 8.19 9.04 -20.25
N VAL A 108 7.23 8.60 -19.45
CA VAL A 108 5.98 9.34 -19.27
C VAL A 108 6.27 10.57 -18.43
N SER A 109 5.89 11.73 -18.95
CA SER A 109 5.98 13.00 -18.22
C SER A 109 4.59 13.58 -18.00
N VAL A 110 4.38 14.14 -16.82
CA VAL A 110 3.14 14.77 -16.37
C VAL A 110 3.39 16.25 -16.14
N ASN A 111 2.44 17.08 -16.56
CA ASN A 111 2.42 18.52 -16.29
C ASN A 111 0.99 18.96 -15.94
N GLU A 112 0.52 18.63 -14.73
CA GLU A 112 -0.81 19.03 -14.26
C GLU A 112 -0.79 20.30 -13.39
N SER A 113 0.28 20.52 -12.63
CA SER A 113 0.41 21.65 -11.70
C SER A 113 1.28 22.80 -12.23
N GLY A 114 1.58 22.80 -13.53
CA GLY A 114 2.58 23.70 -14.13
C GLY A 114 4.03 23.27 -13.87
N GLN A 115 4.24 22.26 -13.04
CA GLN A 115 5.54 21.64 -12.81
C GLN A 115 5.68 20.38 -13.67
N PHE A 116 6.74 20.34 -14.46
CA PHE A 116 7.09 19.15 -15.25
C PHE A 116 7.64 18.06 -14.33
N CYS A 117 7.03 16.88 -14.38
CA CYS A 117 7.45 15.71 -13.63
C CYS A 117 7.65 14.53 -14.59
N SER A 118 8.84 13.93 -14.62
CA SER A 118 9.16 12.78 -15.46
C SER A 118 9.28 11.50 -14.62
N CYS A 119 8.68 10.42 -15.10
CA CYS A 119 8.81 9.09 -14.47
C CYS A 119 10.20 8.47 -14.57
N GLU A 120 11.11 9.10 -15.33
CA GLU A 120 12.53 8.75 -15.35
C GLU A 120 13.27 9.27 -14.10
N THR A 121 12.92 10.49 -13.67
CA THR A 121 13.64 11.20 -12.62
C THR A 121 12.92 11.17 -11.27
N SER A 122 11.61 10.93 -11.27
CA SER A 122 10.82 10.88 -10.04
C SER A 122 9.74 9.79 -10.08
N SER A 123 9.75 8.95 -9.06
CA SER A 123 8.74 7.92 -8.83
C SER A 123 7.40 8.49 -8.34
N THR A 124 7.40 9.72 -7.83
CA THR A 124 6.25 10.37 -7.19
C THR A 124 5.40 11.18 -8.17
N CYS A 125 5.75 11.21 -9.46
CA CYS A 125 4.92 11.85 -10.46
C CYS A 125 3.54 11.22 -10.49
N THR A 126 2.52 12.06 -10.39
CA THR A 126 1.12 11.65 -10.41
C THR A 126 0.30 12.57 -11.28
N ARG A 127 -0.81 12.02 -11.77
CA ARG A 127 -1.85 12.75 -12.48
C ARG A 127 -3.22 12.37 -11.94
N SER A 128 -4.08 13.37 -11.82
CA SER A 128 -5.45 13.31 -11.34
C SER A 128 -6.47 13.32 -12.48
N ARG A 129 -6.10 13.82 -13.67
CA ARG A 129 -6.97 13.82 -14.84
C ARG A 129 -6.95 12.43 -15.47
N LEU A 130 -8.06 11.74 -15.31
CA LEU A 130 -8.31 10.40 -15.80
C LEU A 130 -9.05 10.45 -17.14
N LYS A 131 -8.75 9.47 -18.00
CA LYS A 131 -9.38 9.30 -19.30
C LYS A 131 -9.70 7.84 -19.61
N ASN A 132 -10.93 7.61 -20.05
CA ASN A 132 -11.38 6.40 -20.73
C ASN A 132 -11.98 6.78 -22.11
N MET A 133 -12.38 5.80 -22.92
CA MET A 133 -12.95 5.99 -24.27
C MET A 133 -14.09 7.03 -24.28
N ASN A 134 -14.95 7.02 -23.26
CA ASN A 134 -16.16 7.85 -23.22
C ASN A 134 -16.16 8.94 -22.13
N TYR A 135 -15.14 8.98 -21.27
CA TYR A 135 -15.15 9.83 -20.08
C TYR A 135 -13.78 10.43 -19.79
N ARG A 136 -13.77 11.73 -19.47
CA ARG A 136 -12.62 12.46 -18.95
C ARG A 136 -13.03 13.20 -17.69
N GLY A 137 -12.21 13.15 -16.66
CA GLY A 137 -12.52 13.80 -15.40
C GLY A 137 -11.52 13.45 -14.31
N THR A 138 -11.77 13.96 -13.12
CA THR A 138 -11.01 13.67 -11.90
C THR A 138 -11.87 12.83 -10.97
N LEU A 139 -11.26 11.88 -10.28
CA LEU A 139 -11.91 11.16 -9.19
C LEU A 139 -11.23 11.59 -7.89
N ASN A 140 -11.99 12.15 -6.96
CA ASN A 140 -11.44 12.66 -5.71
C ASN A 140 -10.63 11.58 -4.98
N GLY A 141 -9.41 11.93 -4.57
CA GLY A 141 -8.52 11.02 -3.87
C GLY A 141 -7.87 9.94 -4.73
N LEU A 142 -8.20 9.78 -6.02
CA LEU A 142 -7.58 8.76 -6.87
C LEU A 142 -6.64 9.39 -7.90
N VAL A 143 -5.41 8.90 -7.94
CA VAL A 143 -4.37 9.35 -8.88
C VAL A 143 -3.67 8.20 -9.57
N VAL A 144 -3.20 8.46 -10.79
CA VAL A 144 -2.32 7.55 -11.55
C VAL A 144 -0.89 8.03 -11.40
N GLY A 145 0.00 7.14 -10.94
CA GLY A 145 1.43 7.41 -10.87
C GLY A 145 2.22 6.66 -11.94
N CYS A 146 3.54 6.83 -11.92
CA CYS A 146 4.46 6.13 -12.83
C CYS A 146 4.28 4.62 -12.81
N LEU A 147 4.13 4.05 -11.61
CA LEU A 147 3.72 2.67 -11.41
C LEU A 147 2.35 2.64 -10.73
N PRO A 148 1.54 1.58 -10.93
CA PRO A 148 0.28 1.41 -10.21
C PRO A 148 0.46 1.54 -8.69
N VAL A 149 1.51 0.95 -8.13
CA VAL A 149 1.85 1.04 -6.70
C VAL A 149 2.13 2.47 -6.24
N HIS A 150 2.83 3.28 -7.03
CA HIS A 150 3.09 4.69 -6.67
C HIS A 150 1.79 5.50 -6.67
N GLY A 151 0.97 5.34 -7.71
CA GLY A 151 -0.33 5.99 -7.77
C GLY A 151 -1.27 5.54 -6.65
N LEU A 152 -1.26 4.25 -6.30
CA LEU A 152 -2.05 3.72 -5.17
C LEU A 152 -1.61 4.36 -3.86
N ARG A 153 -0.31 4.38 -3.57
CA ARG A 153 0.23 4.94 -2.31
C ARG A 153 -0.10 6.43 -2.13
N LEU A 154 -0.12 7.18 -3.24
CA LEU A 154 -0.41 8.61 -3.25
C LEU A 154 -1.92 8.92 -3.34
N SER A 155 -2.74 7.92 -3.64
CA SER A 155 -4.20 8.02 -3.56
C SER A 155 -4.67 7.98 -2.11
N THR A 156 -5.90 8.42 -1.86
CA THR A 156 -6.62 8.37 -0.59
C THR A 156 -7.90 7.54 -0.74
N LEU A 157 -8.60 7.30 0.37
CA LEU A 157 -9.87 6.57 0.35
C LEU A 157 -11.09 7.47 0.07
N GLU A 158 -10.90 8.75 -0.26
CA GLU A 158 -11.97 9.75 -0.35
C GLU A 158 -13.12 9.30 -1.27
N CYS A 159 -12.79 8.82 -2.47
CA CYS A 159 -13.79 8.33 -3.42
C CYS A 159 -14.67 7.20 -2.85
N PHE A 160 -14.09 6.32 -2.03
CA PHE A 160 -14.77 5.15 -1.49
C PHE A 160 -15.81 5.49 -0.42
N TYR A 161 -15.81 6.73 0.10
CA TYR A 161 -16.82 7.24 1.02
C TYR A 161 -17.92 8.09 0.33
N SER A 162 -17.90 8.20 -1.00
CA SER A 162 -18.84 9.00 -1.79
C SER A 162 -19.57 8.13 -2.81
N SER A 163 -20.90 8.05 -2.70
CA SER A 163 -21.73 7.30 -3.65
C SER A 163 -21.63 7.84 -5.07
N GLU A 164 -21.52 9.16 -5.22
CA GLU A 164 -21.34 9.79 -6.53
C GLU A 164 -19.97 9.48 -7.13
N CYS A 165 -18.90 9.54 -6.33
CA CYS A 165 -17.57 9.19 -6.81
C CYS A 165 -17.49 7.71 -7.21
N LEU A 166 -18.10 6.81 -6.45
CA LEU A 166 -18.16 5.38 -6.78
C LEU A 166 -18.93 5.10 -8.08
N LYS A 167 -20.02 5.83 -8.36
CA LYS A 167 -20.72 5.75 -9.66
C LYS A 167 -19.80 6.19 -10.81
N GLN A 168 -19.01 7.25 -10.62
CA GLN A 168 -18.05 7.70 -11.63
C GLN A 168 -16.92 6.69 -11.81
N LEU A 169 -16.37 6.16 -10.72
CA LEU A 169 -15.35 5.10 -10.74
C LEU A 169 -15.85 3.87 -11.52
N ALA A 170 -17.09 3.43 -11.28
CA ALA A 170 -17.71 2.31 -12.01
C ALA A 170 -17.75 2.56 -13.53
N LYS A 171 -18.07 3.78 -13.97
CA LYS A 171 -18.00 4.19 -15.39
C LYS A 171 -16.56 4.15 -15.93
N PHE A 172 -15.58 4.61 -15.16
CA PHE A 172 -14.17 4.60 -15.58
C PHE A 172 -13.62 3.19 -15.77
N VAL A 173 -13.98 2.25 -14.90
CA VAL A 173 -13.54 0.84 -14.98
C VAL A 173 -14.46 -0.04 -15.83
N ASN A 174 -15.49 0.54 -16.45
CA ASN A 174 -16.50 -0.14 -17.27
C ASN A 174 -17.16 -1.32 -16.52
N SER A 175 -17.55 -1.07 -15.27
CA SER A 175 -18.21 -2.04 -14.39
C SER A 175 -19.71 -1.76 -14.33
N SER A 176 -20.52 -2.81 -14.41
CA SER A 176 -21.96 -2.76 -14.16
C SER A 176 -22.34 -2.98 -12.69
N PHE A 177 -21.35 -3.23 -11.81
CA PHE A 177 -21.60 -3.48 -10.40
C PHE A 177 -22.04 -2.20 -9.66
N VAL A 178 -23.04 -2.34 -8.79
CA VAL A 178 -23.44 -1.30 -7.86
C VAL A 178 -22.45 -1.29 -6.69
N LEU A 179 -21.63 -0.24 -6.61
CA LEU A 179 -20.67 -0.04 -5.54
C LEU A 179 -21.31 0.75 -4.40
N SER A 180 -21.23 0.21 -3.19
CA SER A 180 -21.72 0.86 -1.97
C SER A 180 -20.58 1.61 -1.26
N PRO A 181 -20.82 2.84 -0.76
CA PRO A 181 -19.82 3.57 0.02
C PRO A 181 -19.42 2.85 1.31
N LEU A 182 -18.17 3.08 1.72
CA LEU A 182 -17.68 2.70 3.04
C LEU A 182 -18.43 3.47 4.15
N LYS A 183 -18.57 2.83 5.31
CA LYS A 183 -19.27 3.40 6.46
C LYS A 183 -18.34 4.34 7.23
N ARG A 184 -18.64 5.65 7.23
CA ARG A 184 -17.91 6.65 8.05
C ARG A 184 -18.08 6.43 9.56
N SER A 185 -19.06 5.63 9.97
CA SER A 185 -19.34 5.34 11.38
C SER A 185 -18.36 4.33 11.99
N ILE A 186 -17.55 3.63 11.18
CA ILE A 186 -16.55 2.69 11.69
C ILE A 186 -15.36 3.53 12.19
N PRO A 187 -15.04 3.49 13.50
CA PRO A 187 -13.91 4.23 14.03
C PRO A 187 -12.62 3.66 13.45
N SER A 188 -11.68 4.56 13.13
CA SER A 188 -10.34 4.21 12.68
C SER A 188 -9.35 5.15 13.34
N ARG A 189 -8.16 4.66 13.69
CA ARG A 189 -7.08 5.53 14.20
C ARG A 189 -6.54 6.47 13.13
N PHE A 190 -6.74 6.16 11.86
CA PHE A 190 -6.35 7.02 10.75
C PHE A 190 -7.41 8.11 10.56
N THR A 191 -7.15 9.33 11.04
CA THR A 191 -8.12 10.43 11.02
C THR A 191 -7.56 11.65 10.27
N PRO A 192 -8.26 12.19 9.25
CA PRO A 192 -9.48 11.67 8.61
C PRO A 192 -9.15 10.51 7.65
N ILE A 193 -9.74 9.32 7.85
CA ILE A 193 -9.49 8.12 7.03
C ILE A 193 -9.69 8.36 5.53
N SER A 194 -10.60 9.26 5.17
CA SER A 194 -10.87 9.62 3.78
C SER A 194 -9.71 10.35 3.11
N SER A 195 -8.95 11.16 3.83
CA SER A 195 -7.83 11.96 3.29
C SER A 195 -6.46 11.39 3.62
N THR A 196 -6.38 10.39 4.50
CA THR A 196 -5.12 9.68 4.75
C THR A 196 -4.65 8.99 3.46
N PRO A 197 -3.38 9.21 3.04
CA PRO A 197 -2.80 8.49 1.91
C PRO A 197 -2.85 6.99 2.17
N ILE A 198 -3.24 6.21 1.17
CA ILE A 198 -3.26 4.75 1.26
C ILE A 198 -1.85 4.21 1.56
N GLY A 199 -0.80 4.92 1.12
CA GLY A 199 0.58 4.62 1.49
C GLY A 199 0.80 4.56 3.00
N THR A 200 0.20 5.47 3.77
CA THR A 200 0.26 5.47 5.24
C THR A 200 -0.42 4.24 5.82
N LEU A 201 -1.57 3.82 5.26
CA LEU A 201 -2.26 2.62 5.71
C LEU A 201 -1.41 1.36 5.46
N ILE A 202 -0.80 1.27 4.26
CA ILE A 202 0.10 0.17 3.88
C ILE A 202 1.30 0.10 4.83
N ASP A 203 1.95 1.24 5.08
CA ASP A 203 3.16 1.33 5.91
C ASP A 203 2.91 0.93 7.37
N GLU A 204 1.66 1.04 7.80
CA GLU A 204 1.17 0.72 9.13
C GLU A 204 0.39 -0.62 9.18
N LEU A 205 0.56 -1.46 8.15
CA LEU A 205 -0.02 -2.79 8.01
C LEU A 205 -1.56 -2.83 8.07
N PHE A 206 -2.23 -1.70 7.84
CA PHE A 206 -3.68 -1.54 8.03
C PHE A 206 -4.18 -1.86 9.45
N ILE A 207 -3.28 -1.85 10.46
CA ILE A 207 -3.61 -2.24 11.83
C ILE A 207 -4.29 -1.08 12.53
N GLU A 208 -5.48 -1.31 13.08
CA GLU A 208 -6.22 -0.33 13.89
C GLU A 208 -5.74 -0.28 15.34
N SER A 209 -5.41 -1.43 15.94
CA SER A 209 -4.90 -1.51 17.31
C SER A 209 -4.10 -2.80 17.53
N TRP A 210 -3.04 -2.71 18.33
CA TRP A 210 -2.35 -3.88 18.87
C TRP A 210 -2.92 -4.24 20.23
N GLN A 211 -3.47 -5.44 20.38
CA GLN A 211 -3.93 -5.94 21.68
C GLN A 211 -2.82 -6.74 22.36
N ASN A 212 -2.28 -6.21 23.44
CA ASN A 212 -1.26 -6.88 24.26
C ASN A 212 -1.90 -7.49 25.52
N SER A 213 -2.74 -8.50 25.34
CA SER A 213 -3.22 -9.32 26.45
C SER A 213 -2.31 -10.53 26.60
N SER A 214 -1.49 -10.53 27.65
CA SER A 214 -0.59 -11.64 27.92
C SER A 214 -1.00 -12.37 29.21
N ASN A 215 -1.04 -13.70 29.16
CA ASN A 215 -1.29 -14.55 30.31
C ASN A 215 -0.09 -15.47 30.54
N TYR A 216 0.60 -15.29 31.66
CA TYR A 216 1.80 -16.05 32.03
C TYR A 216 1.56 -16.99 33.20
N SER A 217 0.30 -17.29 33.56
CA SER A 217 -0.02 -18.20 34.67
C SER A 217 0.65 -19.57 34.53
N SER A 218 0.75 -20.09 33.30
CA SER A 218 1.43 -21.36 33.01
C SER A 218 2.95 -21.33 33.25
N TYR A 219 3.59 -20.16 33.14
CA TYR A 219 5.01 -20.02 33.48
C TYR A 219 5.21 -20.08 34.99
N TYR A 220 4.39 -19.35 35.75
CA TYR A 220 4.50 -19.31 37.21
C TYR A 220 3.99 -20.59 37.90
N SER A 221 3.19 -21.43 37.23
CA SER A 221 2.77 -22.72 37.80
C SER A 221 3.91 -23.73 37.96
N ILE A 222 5.06 -23.50 37.30
CA ILE A 222 6.27 -24.32 37.49
C ILE A 222 6.84 -24.15 38.92
N CYS A 223 6.52 -23.03 39.58
CA CYS A 223 6.98 -22.69 40.92
C CYS A 223 5.96 -23.03 42.04
N ALA A 224 4.83 -23.66 41.70
CA ALA A 224 3.73 -23.96 42.63
C ALA A 224 3.86 -25.35 43.26
#